data_AF-A0A179IIL1-F1
#
_entry.id   AF-A0A179IIL1-F1
#
_cell.length_a   1.000
_cell.length_b   1.000
_cell.length_c   1.000
_cell.angle_alpha   90.00
_cell.angle_beta   90.00
_cell.angle_gamma   90.00
#
_symmetry.space_group_name_H-M   'P 1'
#
loop_
_entity.id
_entity.type
_entity.pdbx_description
1 polymer ?
#
loop_
_entity_poly.entity_id
_entity_poly.type
_entity_poly.pdbx_seq_one_letter_code
_entity_poly.pdbx_strand_id
1 'polypeptide(L)'
;AIPVGGLAARHLPPPRSEDAQQQQTTQDLERFARALRREIVRFHNRLGLTADLRKTVGLQRKGRGAGAALAPRDVVEAGIADVEAKHVKLAWADGRSGRILMDQDGKVEKFVVFGPEGRDWRMTRLLFDPRDGVDDIARKLRRYAET
;
A
#
# COMPACT_ATOMS: atom_id res chain seq x y z
N ALA A 1 -9.44 2.94 5.55
CA ALA A 1 -10.86 2.62 5.55
C ALA A 1 -11.35 2.80 4.12
N ILE A 2 -12.50 2.23 3.78
CA ILE A 2 -13.17 2.56 2.51
C ILE A 2 -13.80 3.95 2.66
N PRO A 3 -13.58 4.91 1.74
CA PRO A 3 -14.00 6.30 1.90
C PRO A 3 -15.50 6.51 1.58
N VAL A 4 -16.37 5.89 2.37
CA VAL A 4 -17.83 5.89 2.13
C VAL A 4 -18.41 7.31 2.09
N GLY A 5 -18.04 8.17 3.05
CA GLY A 5 -18.53 9.56 3.10
C GLY A 5 -18.15 10.37 1.86
N GLY A 6 -16.93 10.19 1.35
CA GLY A 6 -16.47 10.86 0.12
C GLY A 6 -17.19 10.36 -1.13
N LEU A 7 -17.50 9.05 -1.19
CA LEU A 7 -18.31 8.49 -2.28
C LEU A 7 -19.77 8.97 -2.21
N ALA A 8 -20.35 9.04 -1.01
CA ALA A 8 -21.70 9.52 -0.81
C ALA A 8 -21.82 10.99 -1.20
N ALA A 9 -20.90 11.86 -0.77
CA ALA A 9 -20.91 13.27 -1.15
C ALA A 9 -20.85 13.49 -2.68
N ARG A 10 -20.18 12.57 -3.42
CA ARG A 10 -20.04 12.65 -4.89
C ARG A 10 -21.25 12.13 -5.66
N HIS A 11 -21.92 11.11 -5.15
CA HIS A 11 -22.96 10.39 -5.89
C HIS A 11 -24.36 10.54 -5.29
N LEU A 12 -24.44 10.90 -4.01
CA LEU A 12 -25.66 11.14 -3.25
C LEU A 12 -25.60 12.54 -2.61
N PRO A 13 -25.47 13.63 -3.41
CA PRO A 13 -25.46 14.98 -2.89
C PRO A 13 -26.80 15.26 -2.15
N PRO A 14 -26.77 16.02 -1.04
CA PRO A 14 -28.00 16.36 -0.33
C PRO A 14 -28.93 17.18 -1.23
N PRO A 15 -30.26 17.02 -1.09
CA PRO A 15 -31.21 17.86 -1.81
C PRO A 15 -30.98 19.34 -1.42
N ARG A 16 -30.82 20.21 -2.42
CA ARG A 16 -30.71 21.66 -2.21
C ARG A 16 -32.10 22.28 -2.06
N SER A 17 -32.20 23.38 -1.33
CA SER A 17 -33.42 24.17 -1.11
C SER A 17 -34.12 24.51 -2.43
N GLU A 18 -35.44 24.70 -2.37
CA GLU A 18 -36.31 24.88 -3.54
C GLU A 18 -35.89 26.02 -4.49
N ASP A 19 -35.14 27.02 -4.02
CA ASP A 19 -34.66 28.17 -4.81
C ASP A 19 -33.51 27.85 -5.78
N ALA A 20 -32.90 26.66 -5.71
CA ALA A 20 -31.75 26.25 -6.54
C ALA A 20 -32.15 25.38 -7.76
N GLN A 21 -33.31 25.67 -8.36
CA GLN A 21 -33.95 24.89 -9.42
C GLN A 21 -33.13 24.69 -10.72
N GLN A 22 -32.02 25.40 -10.90
CA GLN A 22 -31.30 25.40 -12.19
C GLN A 22 -30.21 24.33 -12.32
N GLN A 23 -29.83 23.64 -11.23
CA GLN A 23 -28.83 22.54 -11.25
C GLN A 23 -29.10 21.55 -10.11
N GLN A 24 -30.24 20.83 -10.16
CA GLN A 24 -30.40 19.63 -9.33
C GLN A 24 -29.38 18.59 -9.78
N THR A 25 -28.29 18.41 -9.03
CA THR A 25 -27.42 17.25 -9.16
C THR A 25 -28.23 16.03 -8.71
N THR A 26 -28.80 15.29 -9.66
CA THR A 26 -29.58 14.08 -9.39
C THR A 26 -28.75 13.09 -8.59
N GLN A 27 -29.31 12.57 -7.50
CA GLN A 27 -28.69 11.48 -6.75
C GLN A 27 -28.64 10.23 -7.63
N ASP A 28 -27.50 9.56 -7.65
CA ASP A 28 -27.25 8.37 -8.45
C ASP A 28 -26.75 7.23 -7.55
N LEU A 29 -27.72 6.48 -7.03
CA LEU A 29 -27.46 5.34 -6.15
C LEU A 29 -26.70 4.21 -6.87
N GLU A 30 -26.97 4.01 -8.15
CA GLU A 30 -26.31 2.97 -8.91
C GLU A 30 -24.82 3.28 -9.06
N ARG A 31 -24.47 4.51 -9.44
CA ARG A 31 -23.08 4.94 -9.56
C ARG A 31 -22.37 4.95 -8.23
N PHE A 32 -23.06 5.31 -7.14
CA PHE A 32 -22.55 5.16 -5.77
C PHE A 32 -22.21 3.69 -5.45
N ALA A 33 -23.15 2.77 -5.62
CA ALA A 33 -22.97 1.36 -5.32
C ALA A 33 -21.84 0.73 -6.15
N ARG A 34 -21.77 1.06 -7.46
CA ARG A 34 -20.67 0.62 -8.33
C ARG A 34 -19.32 1.17 -7.85
N ALA A 35 -19.26 2.43 -7.43
CA ALA A 35 -18.03 3.04 -6.92
C ALA A 35 -17.60 2.41 -5.59
N LEU A 36 -18.54 2.20 -4.67
CA LEU A 36 -18.29 1.55 -3.39
C LEU A 36 -17.75 0.13 -3.57
N ARG A 37 -18.36 -0.67 -4.45
CA ARG A 37 -17.89 -2.02 -4.77
C ARG A 37 -16.46 -2.00 -5.30
N ARG A 38 -16.11 -1.07 -6.19
CA ARG A 38 -14.73 -0.92 -6.69
C ARG A 38 -13.75 -0.62 -5.56
N GLU A 39 -14.10 0.29 -4.65
CA GLU A 39 -13.22 0.62 -3.51
C GLU A 39 -13.07 -0.54 -2.51
N ILE A 40 -14.12 -1.33 -2.28
CA ILE A 40 -14.04 -2.56 -1.46
C ILE A 40 -13.04 -3.55 -2.05
N VAL A 41 -13.14 -3.82 -3.36
CA VAL A 41 -12.24 -4.75 -4.06
C VAL A 41 -10.80 -4.23 -4.02
N ARG A 42 -10.59 -2.95 -4.32
CA ARG A 42 -9.27 -2.31 -4.28
C ARG A 42 -8.64 -2.39 -2.89
N PHE A 43 -9.41 -2.16 -1.84
CA PHE A 43 -8.93 -2.31 -0.47
C PHE A 43 -8.44 -3.73 -0.19
N HIS A 44 -9.24 -4.75 -0.54
CA HIS A 44 -8.83 -6.15 -0.35
C HIS A 44 -7.61 -6.53 -1.20
N ASN A 45 -7.51 -6.02 -2.43
CA ASN A 45 -6.33 -6.24 -3.27
C ASN A 45 -5.06 -5.70 -2.61
N ARG A 46 -5.09 -4.51 -2.01
CA ARG A 46 -3.94 -3.95 -1.28
C ARG A 46 -3.57 -4.76 -0.04
N LEU A 47 -4.56 -5.30 0.68
CA LEU A 47 -4.31 -6.23 1.79
C LEU A 47 -3.60 -7.50 1.29
N GLY A 48 -4.09 -8.09 0.19
CA GLY A 48 -3.52 -9.27 -0.46
C GLY A 48 -2.07 -9.04 -0.89
N LEU A 49 -1.80 -7.95 -1.62
CA LEU A 49 -0.45 -7.59 -2.05
C LEU A 49 0.52 -7.42 -0.88
N THR A 50 0.06 -6.85 0.24
CA THR A 50 0.91 -6.73 1.44
C THR A 50 1.17 -8.10 2.08
N ALA A 51 0.18 -9.01 2.06
CA ALA A 51 0.36 -10.38 2.53
C ALA A 51 1.35 -11.16 1.65
N ASP A 52 1.28 -10.99 0.33
CA ASP A 52 2.17 -11.60 -0.65
C ASP A 52 3.59 -11.03 -0.59
N LEU A 53 3.74 -9.72 -0.37
CA LEU A 53 5.00 -9.08 -0.03
C LEU A 53 5.63 -9.74 1.19
N ARG A 54 4.89 -9.83 2.31
CA ARG A 54 5.34 -10.49 3.54
C ARG A 54 5.76 -11.94 3.30
N LYS A 55 5.00 -12.68 2.49
CA LYS A 55 5.32 -14.06 2.13
C LYS A 55 6.61 -14.15 1.32
N THR A 56 6.78 -13.27 0.35
CA THR A 56 7.94 -13.24 -0.56
C THR A 56 9.23 -12.90 0.17
N VAL A 57 9.19 -11.95 1.12
CA VAL A 57 10.34 -11.60 1.96
C VAL A 57 10.55 -12.55 3.16
N GLY A 58 9.74 -13.61 3.28
CA GLY A 58 9.93 -14.67 4.27
C GLY A 58 9.30 -14.44 5.64
N LEU A 59 8.57 -13.34 5.86
CA LEU A 59 7.96 -12.96 7.14
C LEU A 59 6.76 -13.82 7.56
N GLN A 60 6.21 -14.65 6.66
CA GLN A 60 5.11 -15.57 6.97
C GLN A 60 5.58 -16.90 7.56
N ARG A 61 6.88 -17.21 7.49
CA ARG A 61 7.39 -18.49 7.97
C ARG A 61 7.57 -18.41 9.48
N LYS A 62 6.51 -18.69 10.24
CA LYS A 62 6.50 -18.90 11.71
C LYS A 62 7.37 -20.10 12.16
N GLY A 63 8.38 -20.49 11.37
CA GLY A 63 9.16 -21.71 11.51
C GLY A 63 10.41 -21.81 10.61
N ARG A 64 10.87 -20.73 9.94
CA ARG A 64 12.31 -20.67 9.61
C ARG A 64 12.96 -20.35 10.94
N GLY A 65 13.64 -21.34 11.51
CA GLY A 65 13.94 -21.44 12.93
C GLY A 65 14.34 -20.12 13.58
N ALA A 66 13.93 -19.95 14.83
CA ALA A 66 14.41 -18.95 15.79
C ALA A 66 15.92 -19.14 16.11
N GLY A 67 16.72 -19.38 15.07
CA GLY A 67 18.13 -19.79 15.07
C GLY A 67 18.80 -19.71 13.69
N ALA A 68 18.09 -19.31 12.61
CA ALA A 68 18.77 -18.82 11.42
C ALA A 68 19.24 -17.38 11.70
N ALA A 69 20.55 -17.15 11.65
CA ALA A 69 21.10 -15.82 11.84
C ALA A 69 20.50 -14.87 10.81
N LEU A 70 19.80 -13.82 11.27
CA LEU A 70 19.28 -12.77 10.40
C LEU A 70 20.45 -12.07 9.73
N ALA A 71 20.47 -12.07 8.40
CA ALA A 71 21.43 -11.27 7.68
C ALA A 71 21.06 -9.79 7.83
N PRO A 72 22.02 -8.85 7.87
CA PRO A 72 21.73 -7.42 7.98
C PRO A 72 20.73 -6.91 6.92
N ARG A 73 20.73 -7.53 5.73
CA ARG A 73 19.88 -7.19 4.58
C ARG A 73 18.48 -7.81 4.62
N ASP A 74 18.18 -8.65 5.61
CA ASP A 74 16.87 -9.28 5.73
C ASP A 74 15.82 -8.27 6.17
N VAL A 75 14.65 -8.31 5.53
CA VAL A 75 13.46 -7.58 5.97
C VAL A 75 12.86 -8.33 7.15
N VAL A 76 12.74 -7.66 8.30
CA VAL A 76 12.23 -8.23 9.56
C VAL A 76 10.80 -7.77 9.87
N GLU A 77 10.35 -6.68 9.27
CA GLU A 77 8.99 -6.15 9.42
C GLU A 77 8.46 -5.69 8.06
N ALA A 78 7.21 -6.05 7.74
CA ALA A 78 6.46 -5.45 6.65
C ALA A 78 4.98 -5.39 7.04
N GLY A 79 4.39 -4.20 7.12
CA GLY A 79 3.04 -4.03 7.64
C GLY A 79 2.34 -2.79 7.12
N ILE A 80 1.01 -2.84 7.12
CA ILE A 80 0.17 -1.70 6.74
C ILE A 80 0.34 -0.59 7.78
N ALA A 81 0.61 0.62 7.31
CA ALA A 81 0.89 1.78 8.14
C ALA A 81 -0.25 2.82 8.16
N ASP A 82 -1.30 2.60 7.38
CA ASP A 82 -2.46 3.49 7.30
C ASP A 82 -3.78 2.73 7.17
N VAL A 83 -4.87 3.39 7.51
CA VAL A 83 -6.19 2.74 7.54
C VAL A 83 -6.61 2.29 6.13
N GLU A 84 -6.18 2.99 5.08
CA GLU A 84 -6.54 2.71 3.68
C GLU A 84 -5.69 1.61 3.01
N ALA A 85 -4.68 1.11 3.71
CA ALA A 85 -3.71 0.14 3.19
C ALA A 85 -2.93 0.64 1.96
N LYS A 86 -2.75 1.96 1.81
CA LYS A 86 -1.91 2.54 0.74
C LYS A 86 -0.45 2.60 1.14
N HIS A 87 -0.17 2.63 2.44
CA HIS A 87 1.18 2.72 2.97
C HIS A 87 1.61 1.39 3.60
N VAL A 88 2.76 0.88 3.17
CA VAL A 88 3.41 -0.27 3.81
C VAL A 88 4.73 0.18 4.41
N LYS A 89 4.89 -0.04 5.72
CA LYS A 89 6.15 0.13 6.44
C LYS A 89 7.00 -1.13 6.27
N LEU A 90 8.30 -0.93 6.07
CA LEU A 90 9.33 -1.96 6.06
C LEU A 90 10.38 -1.67 7.14
N ALA A 91 10.95 -2.71 7.73
CA ALA A 91 12.15 -2.62 8.57
C ALA A 91 13.12 -3.75 8.24
N TRP A 92 14.41 -3.46 8.26
CA TRP A 92 15.51 -4.39 8.03
C TRP A 92 16.25 -4.70 9.32
N ALA A 93 16.96 -5.83 9.36
CA ALA A 93 17.74 -6.25 10.52
C ALA A 93 18.89 -5.29 10.86
N ASP A 94 19.43 -4.58 9.86
CA ASP A 94 20.47 -3.56 10.02
C ASP A 94 19.98 -2.20 10.56
N GLY A 95 18.70 -2.08 10.90
CA GLY A 95 18.10 -0.85 11.40
C GLY A 95 17.60 0.11 10.32
N ARG A 96 17.76 -0.22 9.02
CA ARG A 96 17.09 0.55 7.96
C ARG A 96 15.57 0.40 8.08
N SER A 97 14.85 1.42 7.63
CA SER A 97 13.39 1.42 7.54
C SER A 97 12.93 1.97 6.20
N GLY A 98 11.71 1.68 5.79
CA GLY A 98 11.23 2.06 4.47
C GLY A 98 9.73 2.18 4.41
N ARG A 99 9.24 2.92 3.41
CA ARG A 99 7.82 3.10 3.17
C ARG A 99 7.53 2.95 1.68
N ILE A 100 6.57 2.09 1.39
CA ILE A 100 5.93 1.96 0.08
C ILE A 100 4.61 2.73 0.15
N LEU A 101 4.38 3.61 -0.81
CA LEU A 101 3.07 4.15 -1.15
C LEU A 101 2.62 3.49 -2.44
N MET A 102 1.46 2.83 -2.40
CA MET A 102 0.85 2.20 -3.57
C MET A 102 -0.47 2.87 -3.94
N ASP A 103 -0.80 2.77 -5.23
CA ASP A 103 -2.07 3.25 -5.77
C ASP A 103 -3.22 2.25 -5.53
N GLN A 104 -4.33 2.48 -6.22
CA GLN A 104 -5.53 1.66 -6.11
C GLN A 104 -5.37 0.25 -6.70
N ASP A 105 -4.42 0.07 -7.61
CA ASP A 105 -4.18 -1.18 -8.36
C ASP A 105 -2.93 -1.93 -7.86
N GLY A 106 -2.21 -1.36 -6.89
CA GLY A 106 -1.02 -1.96 -6.29
C GLY A 106 0.29 -1.56 -6.95
N LYS A 107 0.26 -0.58 -7.86
CA LYS A 107 1.47 0.04 -8.40
C LYS A 107 2.11 0.90 -7.34
N VAL A 108 3.44 0.92 -7.28
CA VAL A 108 4.17 1.75 -6.32
C VAL A 108 4.30 3.17 -6.87
N GLU A 109 3.64 4.12 -6.22
CA GLU A 109 3.77 5.54 -6.55
C GLU A 109 5.06 6.12 -5.96
N LYS A 110 5.43 5.67 -4.76
CA LYS A 110 6.62 6.16 -4.06
C LYS A 110 7.22 5.08 -3.18
N PHE A 111 8.54 4.92 -3.29
CA PHE A 111 9.33 4.13 -2.37
C PHE A 111 10.41 5.00 -1.72
N VAL A 112 10.59 4.87 -0.41
CA VAL A 112 11.64 5.56 0.34
C VAL A 112 12.28 4.60 1.33
N VAL A 113 13.60 4.64 1.42
CA VAL A 113 14.40 3.93 2.43
C VAL A 113 15.14 4.95 3.28
N PHE A 114 15.21 4.70 4.59
CA PHE A 114 15.95 5.46 5.58
C PHE A 114 16.97 4.53 6.22
N GLY A 115 18.22 4.97 6.27
CA GLY A 115 19.28 4.36 7.06
C GLY A 115 19.71 5.25 8.23
N PRO A 116 20.83 4.91 8.89
CA PRO A 116 21.33 5.63 10.06
C PRO A 116 21.60 7.12 9.82
N GLU A 117 22.03 7.48 8.60
CA GLU A 117 22.37 8.86 8.20
C GLU A 117 21.19 9.60 7.54
N GLY A 118 19.97 9.06 7.66
CA GLY A 118 18.78 9.61 7.02
C GLY A 118 18.40 8.88 5.74
N ARG A 119 17.91 9.61 4.73
CA ARG A 119 17.32 8.98 3.53
C ARG A 119 18.39 8.27 2.68
N ASP A 120 18.25 6.96 2.50
CA ASP A 120 19.13 6.12 1.68
C ASP A 120 18.65 6.11 0.23
N TRP A 121 19.09 7.12 -0.53
CA TRP A 121 18.76 7.27 -1.95
C TRP A 121 19.32 6.15 -2.83
N ARG A 122 20.46 5.58 -2.43
CA ARG A 122 21.12 4.49 -3.18
C ARG A 122 20.27 3.23 -3.12
N MET A 123 19.86 2.82 -1.92
CA MET A 123 18.94 1.70 -1.73
C MET A 123 17.59 1.96 -2.41
N THR A 124 17.07 3.18 -2.27
CA THR A 124 15.80 3.55 -2.91
C THR A 124 15.87 3.36 -4.44
N ARG A 125 16.92 3.85 -5.10
CA ARG A 125 17.10 3.71 -6.57
C ARG A 125 17.38 2.28 -7.01
N LEU A 126 18.08 1.49 -6.18
CA LEU A 126 18.36 0.09 -6.47
C LEU A 126 17.09 -0.76 -6.48
N LEU A 127 16.18 -0.48 -5.54
CA LEU A 127 15.02 -1.33 -5.26
C LEU A 127 13.73 -0.87 -5.93
N PHE A 128 13.66 0.36 -6.45
CA PHE A 128 12.44 0.93 -7.04
C PHE A 128 12.66 1.52 -8.43
N ASP A 129 11.77 1.14 -9.34
CA ASP A 129 11.55 1.72 -10.66
C ASP A 129 10.09 2.23 -10.78
N PRO A 130 9.81 3.34 -11.49
CA PRO A 130 8.45 3.87 -11.67
C PRO A 130 7.42 2.89 -12.28
N ARG A 131 7.86 1.77 -12.85
CA ARG A 131 6.99 0.71 -13.40
C ARG A 131 6.67 -0.39 -12.39
N ASP A 132 7.30 -0.39 -11.22
CA ASP A 132 7.16 -1.46 -10.24
C ASP A 132 5.78 -1.48 -9.57
N GLY A 133 5.23 -2.69 -9.45
CA GLY A 133 4.22 -3.00 -8.46
C GLY A 133 4.82 -3.43 -7.12
N VAL A 134 3.98 -3.58 -6.10
CA VAL A 134 4.40 -4.08 -4.78
C VAL A 134 5.10 -5.43 -4.88
N ASP A 135 4.65 -6.31 -5.78
CA ASP A 135 5.26 -7.63 -6.00
C ASP A 135 6.66 -7.55 -6.62
N ASP A 136 6.92 -6.56 -7.47
CA ASP A 136 8.26 -6.32 -8.03
C ASP A 136 9.23 -5.90 -6.93
N ILE A 137 8.79 -4.98 -6.06
CA ILE A 137 9.57 -4.59 -4.88
C ILE A 137 9.84 -5.81 -3.99
N ALA A 138 8.83 -6.65 -3.75
CA ALA A 138 8.99 -7.87 -2.96
C ALA A 138 10.08 -8.79 -3.52
N ARG A 139 10.07 -9.02 -4.85
CA ARG A 139 11.10 -9.81 -5.54
C ARG A 139 12.48 -9.17 -5.49
N LYS A 140 12.57 -7.85 -5.65
CA LYS A 140 13.83 -7.09 -5.56
C LYS A 140 14.42 -7.15 -4.16
N LEU A 141 13.59 -6.98 -3.12
CA LEU A 141 13.99 -7.11 -1.71
C LEU A 141 14.55 -8.50 -1.42
N ARG A 142 13.86 -9.55 -1.88
CA ARG A 142 14.33 -10.92 -1.70
C ARG A 142 15.69 -11.16 -2.38
N ARG A 143 15.85 -10.73 -3.63
CA ARG A 143 17.14 -10.85 -4.33
C ARG A 143 18.26 -10.06 -3.66
N TYR A 144 17.94 -8.88 -3.13
CA TYR A 144 18.90 -8.06 -2.40
C TYR A 144 19.37 -8.70 -1.08
N ALA A 145 18.50 -9.45 -0.39
CA ALA A 145 18.88 -10.20 0.79
C ALA A 145 19.79 -11.41 0.48
N GLU A 146 19.73 -11.93 -0.76
CA GLU A 146 20.53 -13.07 -1.22
C GLU A 146 21.93 -12.66 -1.76
N THR A 147 22.16 -11.35 -1.98
CA THR A 147 23.48 -10.77 -2.31
C THR A 147 24.26 -10.34 -1.07
#